data_AF-A0A7S2NF28-F1
#
_entry.id   AF-A0A7S2NF28-F1
#
_cell.length_a   1.000
_cell.length_b   1.000
_cell.length_c   1.000
_cell.angle_alpha   90.00
_cell.angle_beta   90.00
_cell.angle_gamma   90.00
#
_symmetry.space_group_name_H-M   'P 1'
#
loop_
_entity.id
_entity.type
_entity.pdbx_description
1 polymer ?
#
loop_
_entity_poly.entity_id
_entity_poly.type
_entity_poly.pdbx_seq_one_letter_code
_entity_poly.pdbx_strand_id
1 'polypeptide(L)'
;MTGLSFADQKFGQRVIGNKITSGYALPEGWEPTLSNEPTWKMGGSEEKTTWALIVMEPDTSLNLKPSGCSNHTYIQMFKKTEELVESLQAQSAESLQDLMGLSAKSAKGHADRFQSFHKLPPKQAALIFGGDALRAADFSSSDEKYAETHLRFVSGLYGVLRPYDDVKPVRDVPLGAKLATKKGKTVLEFWGDAIIKQLVKDATGTAGRKVLLVLLVSEEYEKAVPLDALPKEIKAIQVLFQGGPEADTRKARGLLGRHLIRKRVCLVNDFQEFEHEDWKMDQFKSRGSKVVFTWVGDPVEGSKKEKKGEKDSGDKARKGDRKEKEKGKGRKASASR
;
A
#
# COMPACT_ATOMS: atom_id res chain seq x y z
N MET A 1 46.13 -8.47 68.53
CA MET A 1 44.70 -8.83 68.41
C MET A 1 44.51 -9.26 66.95
N THR A 2 44.61 -10.58 66.68
CA THR A 2 43.47 -11.49 66.41
C THR A 2 42.77 -11.12 65.11
N GLY A 3 42.68 -11.94 64.06
CA GLY A 3 42.90 -13.37 63.87
C GLY A 3 42.01 -13.78 62.68
N LEU A 4 42.58 -14.47 61.70
CA LEU A 4 41.83 -15.15 60.64
C LEU A 4 41.22 -16.44 61.21
N SER A 5 39.95 -16.73 60.97
CA SER A 5 39.44 -18.10 60.83
C SER A 5 37.99 -18.16 60.33
N PHE A 6 37.83 -19.03 59.34
CA PHE A 6 36.66 -19.60 58.68
C PHE A 6 35.52 -20.11 59.59
N ALA A 7 34.30 -20.06 59.05
CA ALA A 7 33.30 -21.13 59.10
C ALA A 7 32.31 -20.90 57.92
N ASP A 8 32.43 -21.67 56.84
CA ASP A 8 31.58 -22.84 56.58
C ASP A 8 30.08 -22.54 56.56
N GLN A 9 29.46 -22.53 55.37
CA GLN A 9 28.48 -23.58 55.00
C GLN A 9 27.85 -23.38 53.61
N LYS A 10 28.13 -24.38 52.76
CA LYS A 10 27.23 -25.12 51.86
C LYS A 10 26.27 -24.35 50.93
N PHE A 11 26.60 -24.50 49.64
CA PHE A 11 25.68 -24.60 48.52
C PHE A 11 24.40 -25.38 48.85
N GLY A 12 23.28 -24.72 48.65
CA GLY A 12 21.96 -25.33 48.47
C GLY A 12 21.23 -24.59 47.37
N GLN A 13 21.48 -24.95 46.11
CA GLN A 13 20.57 -24.60 45.03
C GLN A 13 19.25 -25.34 45.23
N ARG A 14 18.14 -24.60 45.23
CA ARG A 14 16.87 -25.10 44.70
C ARG A 14 16.19 -23.96 43.96
N VAL A 15 16.38 -23.92 42.65
CA VAL A 15 15.60 -23.08 41.74
C VAL A 15 14.25 -23.77 41.53
N ILE A 16 13.17 -23.10 41.93
CA ILE A 16 11.82 -23.41 41.46
C ILE A 16 11.18 -22.09 41.05
N GLY A 17 10.81 -21.98 39.76
CA GLY A 17 9.85 -20.98 39.28
C GLY A 17 10.41 -19.95 38.31
N ASN A 18 10.10 -20.14 37.03
CA ASN A 18 10.18 -19.08 36.02
C ASN A 18 9.15 -17.99 36.34
N LYS A 19 9.60 -16.86 36.88
CA LYS A 19 8.88 -15.59 36.83
C LYS A 19 9.91 -14.49 36.54
N ILE A 20 9.89 -13.98 35.31
CA ILE A 20 10.59 -12.73 34.98
C ILE A 20 9.69 -11.60 35.50
N THR A 21 9.93 -11.14 36.72
CA THR A 21 9.54 -9.80 37.16
C THR A 21 10.69 -8.86 36.82
N SER A 22 10.59 -8.11 35.73
CA SER A 22 11.52 -7.01 35.47
C SER A 22 11.13 -5.81 36.34
N GLY A 23 11.55 -5.85 37.61
CA GLY A 23 11.58 -4.68 38.48
C GLY A 23 12.87 -3.91 38.23
N TYR A 24 12.89 -3.05 37.23
CA TYR A 24 13.92 -2.02 37.12
C TYR A 24 13.40 -0.80 37.88
N ALA A 25 13.92 -0.54 39.07
CA ALA A 25 13.64 0.69 39.80
C ALA A 25 14.51 1.80 39.22
N LEU A 26 13.90 2.91 38.82
CA LEU A 26 14.59 4.10 38.34
C LEU A 26 15.40 4.75 39.49
N PRO A 27 16.56 5.36 39.21
CA PRO A 27 17.34 6.07 40.22
C PRO A 27 16.53 7.20 40.87
N GLU A 28 16.78 7.44 42.15
CA GLU A 28 16.14 8.52 42.92
C GLU A 28 16.44 9.88 42.26
N GLY A 29 15.38 10.60 41.84
CA GLY A 29 15.46 11.85 41.06
C GLY A 29 15.18 11.73 39.55
N TRP A 30 14.93 10.52 39.03
CA TRP A 30 14.37 10.32 37.68
C TRP A 30 12.84 10.29 37.74
N GLU A 31 12.19 11.41 37.42
CA GLU A 31 10.78 11.39 37.06
C GLU A 31 10.64 10.86 35.62
N PRO A 32 9.80 9.84 35.36
CA PRO A 32 9.44 9.51 34.00
C PRO A 32 8.66 10.71 33.45
N THR A 33 9.26 11.50 32.55
CA THR A 33 8.51 12.40 31.69
C THR A 33 7.77 11.58 30.63
N LEU A 34 6.90 10.67 31.08
CA LEU A 34 5.81 10.16 30.27
C LEU A 34 4.72 11.22 30.34
N SER A 35 4.89 12.28 29.55
CA SER A 35 3.73 13.07 29.17
C SER A 35 2.79 12.12 28.43
N ASN A 36 1.69 11.71 29.07
CA ASN A 36 0.56 11.06 28.41
C ASN A 36 -0.17 12.01 27.44
N GLU A 37 0.50 13.05 26.96
CA GLU A 37 0.02 13.90 25.89
C GLU A 37 0.35 13.24 24.55
N PRO A 38 -0.63 13.06 23.66
CA PRO A 38 -0.37 12.56 22.32
C PRO A 38 0.67 13.47 21.65
N THR A 39 1.83 12.90 21.31
CA THR A 39 2.97 13.60 20.67
C THR A 39 2.71 14.00 19.21
N TRP A 40 1.45 13.92 18.77
CA TRP A 40 0.96 14.51 17.54
C TRP A 40 1.03 16.05 17.67
N LYS A 41 2.23 16.59 17.46
CA LYS A 41 2.42 17.94 16.94
C LYS A 41 3.36 17.77 15.78
N MET A 42 2.86 17.95 14.57
CA MET A 42 3.74 18.20 13.42
C MET A 42 4.69 19.32 13.85
N GLY A 43 5.97 19.00 14.03
CA GLY A 43 6.94 19.95 14.56
C GLY A 43 6.92 21.25 13.76
N GLY A 44 6.86 22.38 14.46
CA GLY A 44 6.79 23.72 13.89
C GLY A 44 5.35 24.22 13.69
N SER A 45 5.12 25.49 14.01
CA SER A 45 3.84 26.24 13.91
C SER A 45 2.79 25.58 13.03
N GLU A 46 1.61 25.25 13.59
CA GLU A 46 0.46 24.68 12.86
C GLU A 46 0.17 25.48 11.58
N GLU A 47 0.76 25.07 10.47
CA GLU A 47 0.38 25.59 9.16
C GLU A 47 -0.97 25.00 8.83
N LYS A 48 -2.03 25.74 9.17
CA LYS A 48 -3.40 25.38 8.83
C LYS A 48 -3.53 25.32 7.32
N THR A 49 -3.66 24.10 6.79
CA THR A 49 -4.11 23.88 5.42
C THR A 49 -5.56 24.32 5.31
N THR A 50 -5.92 24.93 4.18
CA THR A 50 -7.26 25.50 3.97
C THR A 50 -8.08 24.70 2.96
N TRP A 51 -7.45 23.69 2.36
CA TRP A 51 -8.03 22.87 1.31
C TRP A 51 -7.26 21.54 1.20
N ALA A 52 -7.95 20.44 0.87
CA ALA A 52 -7.32 19.11 0.75
C ALA A 52 -7.67 18.43 -0.58
N LEU A 53 -6.72 17.74 -1.19
CA LEU A 53 -6.93 16.87 -2.35
C LEU A 53 -6.67 15.43 -1.95
N ILE A 54 -7.71 14.61 -1.98
CA ILE A 54 -7.66 13.18 -1.69
C ILE A 54 -7.30 12.47 -3.00
N VAL A 55 -6.23 11.69 -2.96
CA VAL A 55 -5.74 10.91 -4.09
C VAL A 55 -5.87 9.44 -3.75
N MET A 56 -6.58 8.70 -4.58
CA MET A 56 -6.82 7.28 -4.43
C MET A 56 -6.29 6.52 -5.65
N GLU A 57 -6.00 5.24 -5.45
CA GLU A 57 -5.77 4.30 -6.56
C GLU A 57 -7.11 3.64 -6.96
N PRO A 58 -7.28 3.22 -8.22
CA PRO A 58 -8.43 2.45 -8.63
C PRO A 58 -8.59 1.14 -7.88
N ASP A 59 -9.83 0.84 -7.48
CA ASP A 59 -10.16 -0.47 -6.93
C ASP A 59 -10.06 -1.56 -8.02
N THR A 60 -9.77 -2.79 -7.59
CA THR A 60 -9.70 -3.93 -8.51
C THR A 60 -11.09 -4.50 -8.86
N SER A 61 -12.09 -4.25 -8.02
CA SER A 61 -13.49 -4.56 -8.28
C SER A 61 -14.07 -3.55 -9.26
N LEU A 62 -14.73 -4.05 -10.30
CA LEU A 62 -15.35 -3.21 -11.32
C LEU A 62 -16.85 -3.40 -11.32
N ASN A 63 -17.58 -2.31 -11.14
CA ASN A 63 -19.00 -2.29 -11.43
C ASN A 63 -19.20 -1.93 -12.91
N LEU A 64 -19.47 -2.94 -13.74
CA LEU A 64 -19.70 -2.77 -15.18
C LEU A 64 -21.15 -2.44 -15.54
N LYS A 65 -22.06 -2.37 -14.56
CA LYS A 65 -23.46 -2.02 -14.82
C LYS A 65 -23.55 -0.56 -15.27
N PRO A 66 -24.46 -0.21 -16.20
CA PRO A 66 -24.71 1.18 -16.57
C PRO A 66 -25.00 2.04 -15.34
N SER A 67 -24.54 3.30 -15.35
CA SER A 67 -24.90 4.29 -14.33
C SER A 67 -26.03 5.18 -14.83
N GLY A 68 -26.91 5.61 -13.92
CA GLY A 68 -27.87 6.69 -14.17
C GLY A 68 -27.35 8.07 -13.72
N CYS A 69 -26.03 8.20 -13.51
CA CYS A 69 -25.43 9.44 -13.07
C CYS A 69 -25.43 10.46 -14.22
N SER A 70 -25.92 11.66 -13.93
CA SER A 70 -26.01 12.77 -14.89
C SER A 70 -24.79 13.68 -14.91
N ASN A 71 -23.87 13.53 -13.95
CA ASN A 71 -22.63 14.31 -13.92
C ASN A 71 -21.61 13.69 -14.87
N HIS A 72 -21.11 14.51 -15.79
CA HIS A 72 -20.12 14.08 -16.77
C HIS A 72 -19.03 15.13 -16.86
N THR A 73 -17.79 14.66 -16.75
CA THR A 73 -16.61 15.41 -17.11
C THR A 73 -15.72 14.54 -18.00
N TYR A 74 -14.64 15.10 -18.54
CA TYR A 74 -13.82 14.43 -19.56
C TYR A 74 -12.37 14.27 -19.12
N ILE A 75 -11.79 13.12 -19.48
CA ILE A 75 -10.41 12.75 -19.18
C ILE A 75 -9.47 13.88 -19.59
N GLN A 76 -8.74 14.43 -18.61
CA GLN A 76 -7.86 15.58 -18.83
C GLN A 76 -6.66 15.23 -19.73
N MET A 77 -6.16 13.99 -19.64
CA MET A 77 -4.98 13.50 -20.37
C MET A 77 -5.33 12.57 -21.54
N PHE A 78 -6.46 12.83 -22.22
CA PHE A 78 -7.01 11.94 -23.25
C PHE A 78 -6.00 11.54 -24.34
N LYS A 79 -5.15 12.45 -24.82
CA LYS A 79 -4.14 12.14 -25.85
C LYS A 79 -3.17 11.04 -25.41
N LYS A 80 -2.69 11.10 -24.17
CA LYS A 80 -1.81 10.06 -23.61
C LYS A 80 -2.57 8.76 -23.37
N THR A 81 -3.84 8.84 -22.94
CA THR A 81 -4.69 7.66 -22.83
C THR A 81 -4.82 6.94 -24.17
N GLU A 82 -5.08 7.66 -25.26
CA GLU A 82 -5.21 7.07 -26.61
C GLU A 82 -3.90 6.39 -27.05
N GLU A 83 -2.73 7.04 -26.87
CA GLU A 83 -1.41 6.41 -27.15
C GLU A 83 -1.21 5.09 -26.38
N LEU A 84 -1.68 5.04 -25.13
CA LEU A 84 -1.55 3.86 -24.29
C LEU A 84 -2.56 2.77 -24.68
N VAL A 85 -3.79 3.15 -25.04
CA VAL A 85 -4.84 2.24 -25.54
C VAL A 85 -4.39 1.56 -26.83
N GLU A 86 -3.78 2.28 -27.77
CA GLU A 86 -3.19 1.69 -28.99
C GLU A 86 -2.16 0.60 -28.64
N SER A 87 -1.30 0.87 -27.65
CA SER A 87 -0.29 -0.08 -27.18
C SER A 87 -0.91 -1.31 -26.52
N LEU A 88 -2.02 -1.13 -25.80
CA LEU A 88 -2.78 -2.20 -25.14
C LEU A 88 -3.60 -3.04 -26.13
N GLN A 89 -4.15 -2.42 -27.18
CA GLN A 89 -4.86 -3.10 -28.27
C GLN A 89 -3.95 -4.06 -29.06
N ALA A 90 -2.65 -3.77 -29.11
CA ALA A 90 -1.67 -4.64 -29.75
C ALA A 90 -1.29 -5.88 -28.91
N GLN A 91 -1.69 -5.95 -27.63
CA GLN A 91 -1.35 -7.07 -26.75
C GLN A 91 -2.29 -8.27 -26.96
N SER A 92 -1.73 -9.48 -26.87
CA SER A 92 -2.54 -10.70 -26.82
C SER A 92 -3.21 -10.87 -25.44
N ALA A 93 -4.20 -11.76 -25.34
CA ALA A 93 -4.84 -12.07 -24.07
C ALA A 93 -3.82 -12.62 -23.05
N GLU A 94 -2.88 -13.46 -23.49
CA GLU A 94 -1.81 -14.01 -22.65
C GLU A 94 -0.87 -12.91 -22.17
N SER A 95 -0.50 -11.99 -23.05
CA SER A 95 0.34 -10.85 -22.66
C SER A 95 -0.38 -9.94 -21.65
N LEU A 96 -1.67 -9.67 -21.84
CA LEU A 96 -2.48 -8.93 -20.86
C LEU A 96 -2.63 -9.68 -19.54
N GLN A 97 -2.66 -11.02 -19.57
CA GLN A 97 -2.70 -11.85 -18.37
C GLN A 97 -1.47 -11.59 -17.49
N ASP A 98 -0.28 -11.64 -18.09
CA ASP A 98 0.98 -11.42 -17.39
C ASP A 98 1.16 -9.96 -16.98
N LEU A 99 0.84 -9.03 -17.89
CA LEU A 99 1.01 -7.59 -17.71
C LEU A 99 0.14 -7.04 -16.56
N MET A 100 -1.10 -7.50 -16.45
CA MET A 100 -2.09 -6.99 -15.49
C MET A 100 -2.36 -7.95 -14.33
N GLY A 101 -1.68 -9.10 -14.26
CA GLY A 101 -1.90 -10.10 -13.21
C GLY A 101 -3.32 -10.67 -13.20
N LEU A 102 -3.88 -10.95 -14.37
CA LEU A 102 -5.26 -11.41 -14.53
C LEU A 102 -5.34 -12.93 -14.57
N SER A 103 -6.54 -13.48 -14.36
CA SER A 103 -6.83 -14.86 -14.77
C SER A 103 -7.02 -14.93 -16.28
N ALA A 104 -6.78 -16.09 -16.91
CA ALA A 104 -6.96 -16.28 -18.35
C ALA A 104 -8.35 -15.83 -18.85
N LYS A 105 -9.42 -16.14 -18.09
CA LYS A 105 -10.79 -15.70 -18.39
C LYS A 105 -10.92 -14.17 -18.36
N SER A 106 -10.34 -13.53 -17.33
CA SER A 106 -10.37 -12.08 -17.20
C SER A 106 -9.55 -11.41 -18.29
N ALA A 107 -8.38 -11.94 -18.61
CA ALA A 107 -7.48 -11.43 -19.63
C ALA A 107 -8.14 -11.44 -21.02
N LYS A 108 -8.78 -12.54 -21.42
CA LYS A 108 -9.56 -12.60 -22.66
C LYS A 108 -10.65 -11.52 -22.71
N GLY A 109 -11.42 -11.40 -21.63
CA GLY A 109 -12.46 -10.36 -21.52
C GLY A 109 -11.92 -8.93 -21.53
N HIS A 110 -10.68 -8.70 -21.10
CA HIS A 110 -10.03 -7.39 -21.21
C HIS A 110 -9.46 -7.15 -22.61
N ALA A 111 -8.90 -8.17 -23.27
CA ALA A 111 -8.48 -8.08 -24.67
C ALA A 111 -9.65 -7.64 -25.57
N ASP A 112 -10.80 -8.29 -25.44
CA ASP A 112 -12.02 -7.94 -26.21
C ASP A 112 -12.48 -6.50 -25.94
N ARG A 113 -12.38 -6.04 -24.68
CA ARG A 113 -12.73 -4.68 -24.29
C ARG A 113 -11.74 -3.63 -24.81
N PHE A 114 -10.44 -3.92 -24.84
CA PHE A 114 -9.45 -3.02 -25.44
C PHE A 114 -9.67 -2.93 -26.95
N GLN A 115 -9.92 -4.05 -27.63
CA GLN A 115 -10.25 -4.06 -29.06
C GLN A 115 -11.52 -3.26 -29.39
N SER A 116 -12.51 -3.31 -28.50
CA SER A 116 -13.77 -2.56 -28.64
C SER A 116 -13.83 -1.26 -27.86
N PHE A 117 -12.70 -0.73 -27.39
CA PHE A 117 -12.61 0.34 -26.38
C PHE A 117 -13.48 1.56 -26.69
N HIS A 118 -13.41 2.08 -27.92
CA HIS A 118 -14.17 3.28 -28.33
C HIS A 118 -15.68 3.03 -28.41
N LYS A 119 -16.11 1.77 -28.57
CA LYS A 119 -17.53 1.38 -28.64
C LYS A 119 -18.16 1.15 -27.27
N LEU A 120 -17.35 1.03 -26.22
CA LEU A 120 -17.86 0.83 -24.87
C LEU A 120 -18.58 2.11 -24.38
N PRO A 121 -19.77 1.99 -23.76
CA PRO A 121 -20.44 3.14 -23.17
C PRO A 121 -19.58 3.71 -22.03
N PRO A 122 -19.43 5.05 -21.95
CA PRO A 122 -18.69 5.66 -20.85
C PRO A 122 -19.41 5.47 -19.52
N LYS A 123 -18.65 5.54 -18.44
CA LYS A 123 -19.18 5.59 -17.08
C LYS A 123 -18.20 6.37 -16.20
N GLN A 124 -18.72 7.03 -15.18
CA GLN A 124 -17.97 7.91 -14.31
C GLN A 124 -16.89 7.15 -13.52
N ALA A 125 -15.68 7.71 -13.45
CA ALA A 125 -14.51 7.11 -12.80
C ALA A 125 -14.79 6.62 -11.37
N ALA A 126 -15.44 7.42 -10.52
CA ALA A 126 -15.74 7.02 -9.14
C ALA A 126 -16.73 5.85 -9.04
N LEU A 127 -17.60 5.67 -10.04
CA LEU A 127 -18.57 4.57 -10.09
C LEU A 127 -17.99 3.27 -10.68
N ILE A 128 -16.81 3.34 -11.30
CA ILE A 128 -16.06 2.17 -11.77
C ILE A 128 -14.94 1.82 -10.78
N PHE A 129 -14.12 2.81 -10.42
CA PHE A 129 -12.87 2.64 -9.68
C PHE A 129 -13.00 2.88 -8.18
N GLY A 130 -14.13 3.40 -7.68
CA GLY A 130 -14.34 3.60 -6.24
C GLY A 130 -14.62 2.31 -5.46
N GLY A 131 -14.94 1.22 -6.14
CA GLY A 131 -15.35 -0.05 -5.52
C GLY A 131 -16.53 0.09 -4.56
N ASP A 132 -16.77 -0.98 -3.79
CA ASP A 132 -17.85 -1.03 -2.78
C ASP A 132 -17.51 -0.29 -1.49
N ALA A 133 -16.26 0.15 -1.31
CA ALA A 133 -15.81 0.84 -0.11
C ALA A 133 -16.04 2.35 -0.17
N LEU A 134 -15.74 3.01 -1.32
CA LEU A 134 -16.01 4.44 -1.48
C LEU A 134 -17.52 4.72 -1.52
N ARG A 135 -18.28 3.79 -2.12
CA ARG A 135 -19.75 3.88 -2.30
C ARG A 135 -20.17 5.22 -2.91
N ALA A 136 -19.52 5.60 -4.00
CA ALA A 136 -19.76 6.87 -4.68
C ALA A 136 -21.18 6.99 -5.26
N ALA A 137 -21.86 5.87 -5.54
CA ALA A 137 -23.26 5.86 -5.95
C ALA A 137 -24.22 6.40 -4.87
N ASP A 138 -23.80 6.38 -3.60
CA ASP A 138 -24.59 6.83 -2.45
C ASP A 138 -24.21 8.26 -2.00
N PHE A 139 -23.55 9.04 -2.85
CA PHE A 139 -23.18 10.43 -2.56
C PHE A 139 -24.40 11.33 -2.71
N SER A 140 -24.63 12.19 -1.71
CA SER A 140 -25.59 13.29 -1.84
C SER A 140 -25.05 14.32 -2.84
N SER A 141 -25.90 15.16 -3.43
CA SER A 141 -25.44 16.23 -4.33
C SER A 141 -24.39 17.16 -3.70
N SER A 142 -24.36 17.26 -2.37
CA SER A 142 -23.31 17.99 -1.65
C SER A 142 -21.98 17.23 -1.61
N ASP A 143 -22.03 15.90 -1.45
CA ASP A 143 -20.86 15.02 -1.50
C ASP A 143 -20.29 14.99 -2.92
N GLU A 144 -21.14 14.96 -3.94
CA GLU A 144 -20.73 14.96 -5.34
C GLU A 144 -19.95 16.24 -5.69
N LYS A 145 -20.48 17.41 -5.32
CA LYS A 145 -19.80 18.70 -5.52
C LYS A 145 -18.46 18.76 -4.80
N TYR A 146 -18.40 18.23 -3.58
CA TYR A 146 -17.15 18.17 -2.84
C TYR A 146 -16.15 17.21 -3.50
N ALA A 147 -16.57 16.00 -3.84
CA ALA A 147 -15.73 15.00 -4.49
C ALA A 147 -15.16 15.51 -5.81
N GLU A 148 -15.94 16.20 -6.65
CA GLU A 148 -15.46 16.71 -7.94
C GLU A 148 -14.22 17.62 -7.80
N THR A 149 -14.16 18.38 -6.71
CA THR A 149 -13.03 19.28 -6.44
C THR A 149 -11.95 18.63 -5.57
N HIS A 150 -12.30 17.72 -4.66
CA HIS A 150 -11.41 17.18 -3.64
C HIS A 150 -10.96 15.73 -3.83
N LEU A 151 -11.43 15.01 -4.86
CA LEU A 151 -11.07 13.61 -5.11
C LEU A 151 -10.37 13.45 -6.46
N ARG A 152 -9.27 12.70 -6.49
CA ARG A 152 -8.62 12.23 -7.72
C ARG A 152 -8.30 10.75 -7.63
N PHE A 153 -8.36 10.07 -8.77
CA PHE A 153 -7.79 8.74 -8.93
C PHE A 153 -6.50 8.82 -9.74
N VAL A 154 -5.42 8.23 -9.25
CA VAL A 154 -4.21 8.00 -10.05
C VAL A 154 -4.37 6.66 -10.74
N SER A 155 -4.50 6.67 -12.06
CA SER A 155 -4.80 5.51 -12.89
C SER A 155 -3.62 5.23 -13.84
N GLY A 156 -3.26 3.97 -14.03
CA GLY A 156 -2.26 3.62 -15.02
C GLY A 156 -2.74 3.75 -16.46
N LEU A 157 -4.05 3.63 -16.72
CA LEU A 157 -4.61 3.83 -18.07
C LEU A 157 -4.90 5.31 -18.40
N TYR A 158 -5.37 6.08 -17.41
CA TYR A 158 -5.90 7.43 -17.61
C TYR A 158 -5.04 8.53 -16.97
N GLY A 159 -4.02 8.16 -16.20
CA GLY A 159 -3.12 9.06 -15.49
C GLY A 159 -3.76 9.63 -14.22
N VAL A 160 -4.56 10.68 -14.36
CA VAL A 160 -5.27 11.34 -13.25
C VAL A 160 -6.71 11.57 -13.67
N LEU A 161 -7.64 11.10 -12.85
CA LEU A 161 -9.07 11.18 -13.09
C LEU A 161 -9.78 11.95 -11.99
N ARG A 162 -10.73 12.79 -12.38
CA ARG A 162 -11.78 13.31 -11.52
C ARG A 162 -12.86 12.26 -11.30
N PRO A 163 -13.67 12.34 -10.22
CA PRO A 163 -14.67 11.31 -9.95
C PRO A 163 -15.72 11.16 -11.05
N TYR A 164 -16.03 12.23 -11.79
CA TYR A 164 -17.02 12.19 -12.87
C TYR A 164 -16.44 12.19 -14.27
N ASP A 165 -15.11 11.99 -14.42
CA ASP A 165 -14.52 11.81 -15.74
C ASP A 165 -15.09 10.53 -16.37
N ASP A 166 -15.56 10.65 -17.61
CA ASP A 166 -16.09 9.55 -18.39
C ASP A 166 -14.97 8.61 -18.82
N VAL A 167 -14.93 7.41 -18.20
CA VAL A 167 -13.97 6.36 -18.51
C VAL A 167 -14.66 5.17 -19.16
N LYS A 168 -13.88 4.32 -19.83
CA LYS A 168 -14.38 3.05 -20.35
C LYS A 168 -14.36 1.99 -19.25
N PRO A 169 -15.37 1.09 -19.21
CA PRO A 169 -15.51 0.04 -18.20
C PRO A 169 -14.51 -1.10 -18.41
N VAL A 170 -13.23 -0.79 -18.22
CA VAL A 170 -12.08 -1.70 -18.25
C VAL A 170 -11.34 -1.64 -16.92
N ARG A 171 -10.55 -2.67 -16.61
CA ARG A 171 -9.71 -2.68 -15.41
C ARG A 171 -8.56 -1.73 -15.63
N ASP A 172 -8.21 -0.99 -14.57
CA ASP A 172 -7.04 -0.15 -14.63
C ASP A 172 -5.76 -0.99 -14.81
N VAL A 173 -4.77 -0.38 -15.44
CA VAL A 173 -3.49 -1.04 -15.72
C VAL A 173 -2.53 -0.72 -14.57
N PRO A 174 -1.87 -1.71 -13.94
CA PRO A 174 -0.88 -1.43 -12.90
C PRO A 174 0.24 -0.52 -13.41
N LEU A 175 0.69 0.45 -12.61
CA LEU A 175 1.74 1.39 -13.01
C LEU A 175 3.10 0.67 -13.21
N GLY A 176 3.35 -0.39 -12.46
CA GLY A 176 4.55 -1.23 -12.60
C GLY A 176 4.51 -2.19 -13.79
N ALA A 177 3.41 -2.25 -14.54
CA ALA A 177 3.24 -3.19 -15.64
C ALA A 177 4.28 -2.93 -16.74
N LYS A 178 4.91 -4.02 -17.23
CA LYS A 178 5.89 -3.97 -18.31
C LYS A 178 5.18 -3.86 -19.65
N LEU A 179 5.06 -2.63 -20.14
CA LEU A 179 4.51 -2.30 -21.45
C LEU A 179 5.54 -1.45 -22.19
N ALA A 180 6.13 -2.02 -23.24
CA ALA A 180 7.07 -1.29 -24.07
C ALA A 180 6.31 -0.24 -24.90
N THR A 181 6.58 1.03 -24.62
CA THR A 181 6.05 2.18 -25.35
C THR A 181 7.21 2.98 -25.95
N LYS A 182 6.92 3.97 -26.81
CA LYS A 182 7.95 4.89 -27.31
C LYS A 182 8.65 5.69 -26.20
N LYS A 183 8.04 5.79 -25.01
CA LYS A 183 8.48 6.65 -23.89
C LYS A 183 9.09 5.88 -22.72
N GLY A 184 9.01 4.54 -22.71
CA GLY A 184 9.49 3.73 -21.58
C GLY A 184 9.12 2.25 -21.70
N LYS A 185 9.66 1.45 -20.79
CA LYS A 185 9.45 0.00 -20.68
C LYS A 185 8.32 -0.39 -19.72
N THR A 186 7.83 0.58 -18.96
CA THR A 186 6.74 0.42 -17.99
C THR A 186 5.68 1.50 -18.16
N VAL A 187 4.47 1.24 -17.64
CA VAL A 187 3.38 2.23 -17.63
C VAL A 187 3.76 3.48 -16.83
N LEU A 188 4.45 3.32 -15.71
CA LEU A 188 4.99 4.43 -14.92
C LEU A 188 5.97 5.29 -15.74
N GLU A 189 6.91 4.68 -16.46
CA GLU A 189 7.85 5.41 -17.33
C GLU A 189 7.14 6.13 -18.48
N PHE A 190 6.10 5.52 -19.07
CA PHE A 190 5.27 6.15 -20.10
C PHE A 190 4.62 7.46 -19.61
N TRP A 191 4.11 7.45 -18.37
CA TRP A 191 3.53 8.65 -17.76
C TRP A 191 4.59 9.67 -17.38
N GLY A 192 5.74 9.24 -16.87
CA GLY A 192 6.81 10.11 -16.42
C GLY A 192 6.31 11.11 -15.38
N ASP A 193 6.58 12.39 -15.59
CA ASP A 193 6.15 13.47 -14.68
C ASP A 193 4.71 13.98 -14.94
N ALA A 194 3.96 13.39 -15.88
CA ALA A 194 2.64 13.89 -16.25
C ALA A 194 1.61 13.77 -15.11
N ILE A 195 1.66 12.68 -14.34
CA ILE A 195 0.74 12.45 -13.22
C ILE A 195 0.93 13.52 -12.14
N ILE A 196 2.17 13.71 -11.68
CA ILE A 196 2.48 14.72 -10.66
C ILE A 196 2.17 16.14 -11.15
N LYS A 197 2.50 16.47 -12.40
CA LYS A 197 2.16 17.79 -12.98
C LYS A 197 0.65 18.04 -13.00
N GLN A 198 -0.14 17.03 -13.34
CA GLN A 198 -1.60 17.15 -13.35
C GLN A 198 -2.17 17.28 -11.93
N LEU A 199 -1.66 16.51 -10.96
CA LEU A 199 -2.05 16.64 -9.54
C LEU A 199 -1.70 18.03 -8.98
N VAL A 200 -0.50 18.54 -9.28
CA VAL A 200 -0.08 19.89 -8.88
C VAL A 200 -0.97 20.94 -9.52
N LYS A 201 -1.31 20.80 -10.81
CA LYS A 201 -2.24 21.72 -11.49
C LYS A 201 -3.63 21.73 -10.84
N ASP A 202 -4.16 20.56 -10.52
CA ASP A 202 -5.48 20.44 -9.88
C ASP A 202 -5.48 21.00 -8.45
N ALA A 203 -4.36 20.82 -7.72
CA ALA A 203 -4.18 21.39 -6.38
C ALA A 203 -4.00 22.92 -6.38
N THR A 204 -3.16 23.45 -7.29
CA THR A 204 -2.79 24.87 -7.34
C THR A 204 -3.83 25.75 -8.03
N GLY A 205 -4.77 25.17 -8.79
CA GLY A 205 -5.93 25.87 -9.35
C GLY A 205 -6.85 26.53 -8.30
N THR A 206 -6.56 26.33 -7.01
CA THR A 206 -7.34 26.84 -5.87
C THR A 206 -6.94 28.22 -5.35
N ALA A 207 -6.07 28.95 -6.06
CA ALA A 207 -5.66 30.34 -5.83
C ALA A 207 -5.27 30.70 -4.37
N GLY A 208 -3.97 30.64 -4.06
CA GLY A 208 -3.40 31.19 -2.83
C GLY A 208 -3.62 30.37 -1.56
N ARG A 209 -4.11 29.13 -1.67
CA ARG A 209 -4.36 28.22 -0.54
C ARG A 209 -3.17 27.33 -0.26
N LYS A 210 -2.90 27.08 1.03
CA LYS A 210 -2.08 25.94 1.48
C LYS A 210 -2.88 24.66 1.32
N VAL A 211 -2.37 23.74 0.51
CA VAL A 211 -3.05 22.51 0.10
C VAL A 211 -2.51 21.31 0.87
N LEU A 212 -3.42 20.47 1.36
CA LEU A 212 -3.10 19.15 1.89
C LEU A 212 -3.33 18.08 0.82
N LEU A 213 -2.28 17.43 0.33
CA LEU A 213 -2.40 16.29 -0.59
C LEU A 213 -2.43 14.99 0.22
N VAL A 214 -3.57 14.30 0.23
CA VAL A 214 -3.78 13.07 1.00
C VAL A 214 -3.65 11.87 0.07
N LEU A 215 -2.58 11.10 0.23
CA LEU A 215 -2.31 9.92 -0.58
C LEU A 215 -2.87 8.67 0.10
N LEU A 216 -4.00 8.19 -0.41
CA LEU A 216 -4.66 6.93 -0.05
C LEU A 216 -4.37 5.88 -1.13
N VAL A 217 -3.08 5.63 -1.38
CA VAL A 217 -2.60 4.75 -2.45
C VAL A 217 -1.65 3.69 -1.89
N SER A 218 -1.41 2.62 -2.65
CA SER A 218 -0.35 1.66 -2.34
C SER A 218 1.04 2.25 -2.63
N GLU A 219 2.08 1.60 -2.12
CA GLU A 219 3.49 1.97 -2.38
C GLU A 219 3.83 1.94 -3.88
N GLU A 220 3.13 1.15 -4.70
CA GLU A 220 3.32 1.14 -6.15
C GLU A 220 2.85 2.46 -6.78
N TYR A 221 1.64 2.90 -6.43
CA TYR A 221 1.04 4.12 -6.96
C TYR A 221 1.66 5.39 -6.38
N GLU A 222 2.19 5.33 -5.16
CA GLU A 222 2.94 6.42 -4.55
C GLU A 222 4.15 6.84 -5.41
N LYS A 223 4.79 5.90 -6.12
CA LYS A 223 5.92 6.19 -7.02
C LYS A 223 5.57 7.13 -8.17
N ALA A 224 4.29 7.25 -8.54
CA ALA A 224 3.83 8.22 -9.55
C ALA A 224 3.73 9.66 -9.00
N VAL A 225 3.91 9.83 -7.68
CA VAL A 225 3.79 11.11 -6.97
C VAL A 225 5.09 11.38 -6.20
N PRO A 226 6.19 11.73 -6.89
CA PRO A 226 7.45 12.11 -6.24
C PRO A 226 7.23 13.34 -5.35
N LEU A 227 7.27 13.13 -4.02
CA LEU A 227 6.92 14.17 -3.04
C LEU A 227 7.89 15.36 -3.03
N ASP A 228 9.14 15.12 -3.43
CA ASP A 228 10.18 16.13 -3.58
C ASP A 228 9.95 17.08 -4.77
N ALA A 229 9.11 16.67 -5.73
CA ALA A 229 8.71 17.50 -6.86
C ALA A 229 7.49 18.41 -6.55
N LEU A 230 6.91 18.31 -5.35
CA LEU A 230 5.76 19.14 -4.97
C LEU A 230 6.18 20.59 -4.65
N PRO A 231 5.40 21.60 -5.10
CA PRO A 231 5.57 22.97 -4.64
C PRO A 231 5.45 23.08 -3.11
N LYS A 232 6.10 24.10 -2.52
CA LYS A 232 6.14 24.32 -1.07
C LYS A 232 4.75 24.55 -0.46
N GLU A 233 3.81 25.00 -1.26
CA GLU A 233 2.42 25.26 -0.88
C GLU A 233 1.59 23.98 -0.72
N ILE A 234 2.08 22.85 -1.24
CA ILE A 234 1.44 21.55 -1.16
C ILE A 234 2.15 20.71 -0.11
N LYS A 235 1.44 20.44 0.99
CA LYS A 235 1.86 19.50 2.02
C LYS A 235 1.27 18.13 1.73
N ALA A 236 2.11 17.12 1.49
CA ALA A 236 1.64 15.76 1.28
C ALA A 236 1.60 14.94 2.57
N ILE A 237 0.58 14.08 2.67
CA ILE A 237 0.45 13.05 3.70
C ILE A 237 0.25 11.71 3.03
N GLN A 238 1.07 10.75 3.44
CA GLN A 238 0.99 9.35 3.07
C GLN A 238 0.21 8.60 4.14
N VAL A 239 -0.87 7.92 3.74
CA VAL A 239 -1.63 7.06 4.65
C VAL A 239 -1.25 5.61 4.42
N LEU A 240 -0.65 5.00 5.43
CA LEU A 240 -0.12 3.64 5.38
C LEU A 240 -0.97 2.71 6.22
N PHE A 241 -1.32 1.57 5.66
CA PHE A 241 -2.03 0.48 6.33
C PHE A 241 -1.06 -0.70 6.49
N GLN A 242 -0.77 -1.10 7.73
CA GLN A 242 0.26 -2.09 8.05
C GLN A 242 -0.30 -3.32 8.77
N GLY A 243 0.12 -4.51 8.33
CA GLY A 243 -0.10 -5.78 9.03
C GLY A 243 -1.39 -6.52 8.69
N GLY A 244 -2.26 -5.93 7.86
CA GLY A 244 -3.52 -6.54 7.43
C GLY A 244 -3.43 -7.20 6.05
N PRO A 245 -4.44 -8.01 5.66
CA PRO A 245 -4.56 -8.53 4.31
C PRO A 245 -4.65 -7.41 3.25
N GLU A 246 -4.23 -7.70 2.03
CA GLU A 246 -4.27 -6.72 0.94
C GLU A 246 -5.71 -6.29 0.59
N ALA A 247 -6.65 -7.23 0.61
CA ALA A 247 -8.06 -6.95 0.33
C ALA A 247 -8.66 -5.98 1.36
N ASP A 248 -8.43 -6.22 2.65
CA ASP A 248 -8.91 -5.36 3.73
C ASP A 248 -8.21 -4.01 3.77
N THR A 249 -6.92 -3.97 3.42
CA THR A 249 -6.17 -2.72 3.25
C THR A 249 -6.79 -1.85 2.17
N ARG A 250 -7.12 -2.43 1.01
CA ARG A 250 -7.77 -1.70 -0.09
C ARG A 250 -9.15 -1.18 0.30
N LYS A 251 -9.95 -2.04 0.96
CA LYS A 251 -11.27 -1.66 1.49
C LYS A 251 -11.15 -0.51 2.49
N ALA A 252 -10.17 -0.54 3.38
CA ALA A 252 -9.94 0.51 4.37
C ALA A 252 -9.53 1.84 3.74
N ARG A 253 -8.68 1.84 2.70
CA ARG A 253 -8.40 3.06 1.90
C ARG A 253 -9.68 3.65 1.30
N GLY A 254 -10.55 2.80 0.74
CA GLY A 254 -11.84 3.22 0.20
C GLY A 254 -12.78 3.83 1.24
N LEU A 255 -12.90 3.18 2.41
CA LEU A 255 -13.71 3.66 3.52
C LEU A 255 -13.16 4.97 4.11
N LEU A 256 -11.84 5.09 4.23
CA LEU A 256 -11.21 6.34 4.65
C LEU A 256 -11.47 7.44 3.63
N GLY A 257 -11.29 7.18 2.33
CA GLY A 257 -11.61 8.14 1.27
C GLY A 257 -13.05 8.63 1.37
N ARG A 258 -14.01 7.73 1.59
CA ARG A 258 -15.42 8.06 1.84
C ARG A 258 -15.60 8.95 3.07
N HIS A 259 -14.95 8.59 4.18
CA HIS A 259 -15.01 9.35 5.42
C HIS A 259 -14.49 10.77 5.21
N LEU A 260 -13.33 10.94 4.57
CA LEU A 260 -12.71 12.23 4.30
C LEU A 260 -13.60 13.12 3.41
N ILE A 261 -14.24 12.53 2.39
CA ILE A 261 -15.21 13.23 1.56
C ILE A 261 -16.38 13.71 2.41
N ARG A 262 -17.06 12.82 3.14
CA ARG A 262 -18.25 13.16 3.93
C ARG A 262 -18.01 14.18 5.03
N LYS A 263 -16.84 14.11 5.68
CA LYS A 263 -16.43 15.06 6.73
C LYS A 263 -15.92 16.39 6.19
N ARG A 264 -15.73 16.52 4.88
CA ARG A 264 -15.20 17.73 4.22
C ARG A 264 -13.81 18.11 4.77
N VAL A 265 -12.94 17.10 4.88
CA VAL A 265 -11.64 17.22 5.56
C VAL A 265 -10.75 18.28 4.92
N CYS A 266 -10.16 19.10 5.78
CA CYS A 266 -9.18 20.12 5.38
C CYS A 266 -7.89 20.07 6.22
N LEU A 267 -7.89 19.31 7.33
CA LEU A 267 -6.79 19.23 8.28
C LEU A 267 -6.39 17.79 8.58
N VAL A 268 -5.14 17.63 9.02
CA VAL A 268 -4.56 16.34 9.43
C VAL A 268 -5.22 15.79 10.71
N ASN A 269 -5.78 16.67 11.54
CA ASN A 269 -6.51 16.26 12.73
C ASN A 269 -7.78 15.47 12.41
N ASP A 270 -8.39 15.74 11.26
CA ASP A 270 -9.68 15.15 10.90
C ASP A 270 -9.57 13.63 10.67
N PHE A 271 -8.34 13.10 10.52
CA PHE A 271 -8.07 11.67 10.35
C PHE A 271 -8.23 10.88 11.65
N GLN A 272 -8.16 11.55 12.81
CA GLN A 272 -8.25 10.88 14.12
C GLN A 272 -9.65 10.35 14.41
N GLU A 273 -10.67 10.90 13.74
CA GLU A 273 -12.06 10.49 13.86
C GLU A 273 -12.43 9.28 12.97
N PHE A 274 -11.46 8.73 12.22
CA PHE A 274 -11.72 7.55 11.42
C PHE A 274 -11.76 6.29 12.30
N GLU A 275 -12.99 5.86 12.59
CA GLU A 275 -13.26 4.60 13.27
C GLU A 275 -13.44 3.46 12.27
N HIS A 276 -12.74 2.35 12.50
CA HIS A 276 -12.85 1.13 11.71
C HIS A 276 -12.66 -0.09 12.64
N GLU A 277 -13.36 -1.18 12.34
CA GLU A 277 -13.36 -2.41 13.15
C GLU A 277 -11.96 -3.04 13.20
N ASP A 278 -11.33 -3.26 12.05
CA ASP A 278 -10.03 -3.93 11.95
C ASP A 278 -8.79 -3.02 11.86
N TRP A 279 -8.97 -1.69 11.87
CA TRP A 279 -7.87 -0.73 11.64
C TRP A 279 -7.88 0.37 12.69
N LYS A 280 -6.73 0.55 13.36
CA LYS A 280 -6.54 1.60 14.36
C LYS A 280 -5.37 2.49 14.00
N MET A 281 -5.52 3.80 14.12
CA MET A 281 -4.42 4.74 13.92
C MET A 281 -3.35 4.54 15.01
N ASP A 282 -2.11 4.30 14.59
CA ASP A 282 -0.95 4.19 15.47
C ASP A 282 -0.33 5.58 15.65
N GLN A 283 -0.62 6.21 16.79
CA GLN A 283 -0.12 7.55 17.12
C GLN A 283 1.40 7.61 17.22
N PHE A 284 2.08 6.52 17.57
CA PHE A 284 3.53 6.50 17.72
C PHE A 284 4.24 6.40 16.37
N LYS A 285 3.70 5.62 15.44
CA LYS A 285 4.22 5.49 14.08
C LYS A 285 3.79 6.61 13.15
N SER A 286 2.67 7.28 13.44
CA SER A 286 2.20 8.45 12.68
C SER A 286 3.05 9.66 13.02
N ARG A 287 3.99 10.03 12.13
CA ARG A 287 4.93 11.14 12.32
C ARG A 287 5.22 11.82 10.99
N GLY A 288 5.41 13.14 11.03
CA GLY A 288 5.76 13.91 9.84
C GLY A 288 4.69 13.78 8.76
N SER A 289 5.11 13.49 7.52
CA SER A 289 4.19 13.29 6.39
C SER A 289 3.53 11.91 6.35
N LYS A 290 3.57 11.11 7.42
CA LYS A 290 3.03 9.74 7.44
C LYS A 290 1.97 9.58 8.53
N VAL A 291 0.81 9.07 8.14
CA VAL A 291 -0.26 8.60 9.02
C VAL A 291 -0.34 7.09 8.87
N VAL A 292 -0.24 6.36 9.98
CA VAL A 292 -0.15 4.89 9.98
C VAL A 292 -1.34 4.29 10.70
N PHE A 293 -2.04 3.38 10.02
CA PHE A 293 -3.06 2.51 10.56
C PHE A 293 -2.50 1.09 10.70
N THR A 294 -2.69 0.48 11.87
CA THR A 294 -2.28 -0.89 12.16
C THR A 294 -3.47 -1.83 12.21
N TRP A 295 -3.29 -3.02 11.65
CA TRP A 295 -4.27 -4.09 11.71
C TRP A 295 -4.49 -4.57 13.14
N VAL A 296 -5.75 -4.61 13.57
CA VAL A 296 -6.21 -5.14 14.86
C VAL A 296 -7.30 -6.22 14.70
N GLY A 297 -7.67 -6.54 13.46
CA GLY A 297 -8.59 -7.64 13.15
C GLY A 297 -7.95 -9.02 13.39
N ASP A 298 -8.71 -10.07 13.09
CA ASP A 298 -8.29 -11.45 13.36
C ASP A 298 -6.93 -11.77 12.73
N PRO A 299 -6.09 -12.59 13.39
CA PRO A 299 -4.78 -12.95 12.86
C PRO A 299 -4.92 -13.66 11.53
N VAL A 300 -4.27 -13.12 10.50
CA VAL A 300 -4.18 -13.79 9.20
C VAL A 300 -3.41 -15.09 9.37
N GLU A 301 -4.06 -16.24 9.13
CA GLU A 301 -3.39 -17.54 9.05
C GLU A 301 -2.29 -17.46 7.99
N GLY A 302 -1.02 -17.39 8.43
CA GLY A 302 0.15 -17.30 7.55
C GLY A 302 1.22 -16.28 7.94
N SER A 303 0.95 -15.37 8.87
CA SER A 303 1.91 -14.33 9.31
C SER A 303 2.90 -14.79 10.40
N LYS A 304 2.90 -16.07 10.77
CA LYS A 304 3.96 -16.71 11.59
C LYS A 304 4.87 -17.57 10.70
N LYS A 305 5.82 -16.95 9.99
CA LYS A 305 7.06 -17.62 9.59
C LYS A 305 8.24 -17.00 10.34
N GLU A 306 8.42 -17.52 11.54
CA GLU A 306 9.66 -17.78 12.27
C GLU A 306 10.89 -16.90 11.97
N LYS A 307 11.15 -15.95 12.88
CA LYS A 307 12.49 -15.79 13.45
C LYS A 307 12.76 -16.99 14.37
N LYS A 308 13.27 -18.09 13.82
CA LYS A 308 13.96 -19.10 14.62
C LYS A 308 15.41 -19.13 14.15
N GLY A 309 16.25 -18.47 14.92
CA GLY A 309 17.66 -18.29 14.64
C GLY A 309 18.37 -19.63 14.53
N GLU A 310 19.15 -19.72 13.47
CA GLU A 310 20.27 -20.61 13.29
C GLU A 310 21.24 -20.45 14.46
N LYS A 311 21.21 -21.40 15.39
CA LYS A 311 22.25 -21.58 16.41
C LYS A 311 22.29 -23.06 16.78
N ASP A 312 22.99 -23.84 15.98
CA ASP A 312 23.89 -24.84 16.54
C ASP A 312 24.95 -25.28 15.53
N SER A 313 26.14 -24.74 15.72
CA SER A 313 27.37 -25.24 15.13
C SER A 313 28.23 -25.80 16.25
N GLY A 314 28.51 -27.09 16.19
CA GLY A 314 29.72 -27.67 16.74
C GLY A 314 29.53 -28.66 17.89
N ASP A 315 29.55 -29.95 17.57
CA ASP A 315 30.54 -30.79 18.23
C ASP A 315 31.04 -31.92 17.30
N LYS A 316 32.33 -31.87 16.99
CA LYS A 316 33.09 -32.92 16.31
C LYS A 316 33.76 -33.76 17.39
N ALA A 317 33.45 -35.05 17.51
CA ALA A 317 34.46 -36.04 17.91
C ALA A 317 34.00 -37.51 17.78
N ARG A 318 34.83 -38.26 17.05
CA ARG A 318 35.26 -39.65 17.35
C ARG A 318 34.21 -40.77 17.25
N LYS A 319 34.30 -41.52 16.13
CA LYS A 319 34.69 -42.93 16.18
C LYS A 319 35.16 -43.41 14.81
N GLY A 320 36.45 -43.76 14.73
CA GLY A 320 37.02 -44.51 13.63
C GLY A 320 36.88 -46.03 13.83
N ASP A 321 37.32 -46.73 12.79
CA ASP A 321 37.64 -48.16 12.67
C ASP A 321 36.51 -49.19 12.59
N ARG A 322 36.29 -49.72 11.37
CA ARG A 322 36.91 -51.01 10.97
C ARG A 322 36.73 -51.37 9.48
N LYS A 323 37.90 -51.43 8.81
CA LYS A 323 38.40 -52.46 7.89
C LYS A 323 37.69 -52.80 6.56
N GLU A 324 38.45 -52.44 5.54
CA GLU A 324 38.61 -52.98 4.19
C GLU A 324 39.12 -54.45 4.12
N LYS A 325 39.04 -55.01 2.90
CA LYS A 325 39.50 -56.32 2.35
C LYS A 325 38.36 -57.34 2.19
N GLU A 326 38.11 -57.95 1.02
CA GLU A 326 39.07 -58.52 0.09
C GLU A 326 38.49 -58.85 -1.32
N LYS A 327 39.29 -58.55 -2.36
CA LYS A 327 39.53 -59.27 -3.64
C LYS A 327 38.39 -60.03 -4.36
N GLY A 328 38.17 -59.64 -5.62
CA GLY A 328 38.72 -60.39 -6.76
C GLY A 328 37.77 -61.14 -7.73
N LYS A 329 38.05 -60.93 -9.03
CA LYS A 329 37.65 -61.70 -10.25
C LYS A 329 36.20 -61.51 -10.74
N GLY A 330 35.90 -61.29 -12.02
CA GLY A 330 36.72 -61.16 -13.22
C GLY A 330 35.87 -60.96 -14.50
N ARG A 331 36.40 -60.14 -15.42
CA ARG A 331 36.45 -60.18 -16.91
C ARG A 331 35.37 -60.86 -17.80
N LYS A 332 35.06 -60.12 -18.88
CA LYS A 332 34.78 -60.48 -20.32
C LYS A 332 33.37 -61.00 -20.66
N ALA A 333 32.74 -60.76 -21.82
CA ALA A 333 33.03 -60.05 -23.09
C ALA A 333 31.69 -59.85 -23.88
N SER A 334 31.61 -58.85 -24.77
CA SER A 334 31.44 -58.92 -26.24
C SER A 334 30.03 -58.89 -26.84
N ALA A 335 29.77 -57.78 -27.53
CA ALA A 335 29.24 -57.59 -28.90
C ALA A 335 28.34 -58.61 -29.63
N SER A 336 27.37 -58.00 -30.34
CA SER A 336 26.73 -58.34 -31.62
C SER A 336 25.68 -59.45 -31.69
N ARG A 337 24.46 -59.05 -32.09
CA ARG A 337 23.90 -59.36 -33.41
C ARG A 337 23.09 -58.17 -33.93
#